data_AF-A0A258ARN6-F1
#
_entry.id   AF-A0A258ARN6-F1
#
_cell.length_a   1.000
_cell.length_b   1.000
_cell.length_c   1.000
_cell.angle_alpha   90.00
_cell.angle_beta   90.00
_cell.angle_gamma   90.00
#
_symmetry.space_group_name_H-M   'P 1'
#
loop_
_entity.id
_entity.type
_entity.pdbx_description
1 polymer ?
#
loop_
_entity_poly.entity_id
_entity_poly.type
_entity_poly.pdbx_seq_one_letter_code
_entity_poly.pdbx_strand_id
1 'polypeptide(L)' 'MATKTITLELDAYEKLRQVKRGGESFTEVVRRAVWLDAPATGEGLLQHFHNGGSGISDKYLDAVEKAAQHDPIPDDPWA' A
#
# COMPACT_ATOMS: atom_id res chain seq x y z
N MET A 1 -27.97 -3.74 -16.11
CA MET A 1 -27.03 -4.73 -15.54
C MET A 1 -27.81 -5.69 -14.66
N ALA A 2 -27.42 -6.97 -14.63
CA ALA A 2 -28.01 -7.90 -13.68
C ALA A 2 -27.54 -7.55 -12.26
N THR A 3 -28.48 -7.23 -11.37
CA THR A 3 -28.20 -6.93 -9.97
C THR A 3 -28.51 -8.16 -9.13
N LYS A 4 -27.61 -8.48 -8.19
CA LYS A 4 -27.87 -9.48 -7.14
C LYS A 4 -27.75 -8.79 -5.80
N THR A 5 -28.70 -9.07 -4.91
CA THR A 5 -28.68 -8.59 -3.52
C THR A 5 -28.00 -9.63 -2.66
N ILE A 6 -27.08 -9.20 -1.82
CA ILE A 6 -26.40 -10.04 -0.82
C ILE A 6 -26.75 -9.54 0.57
N THR A 7 -26.88 -10.45 1.52
CA THR A 7 -26.94 -10.11 2.95
C THR A 7 -25.51 -10.02 3.46
N LEU A 8 -25.25 -9.07 4.35
CA LEU A 8 -23.92 -8.84 4.91
C LEU A 8 -24.03 -8.71 6.42
N GLU A 9 -23.10 -9.34 7.14
CA GLU A 9 -22.94 -9.11 8.57
C GLU A 9 -22.63 -7.62 8.82
N LEU A 10 -23.06 -7.12 9.98
CA LEU A 10 -22.96 -5.69 10.30
C LEU A 10 -21.50 -5.20 10.32
N ASP A 11 -20.58 -6.02 10.83
CA ASP A 11 -19.15 -5.68 10.88
C ASP A 11 -18.53 -5.58 9.47
N ALA A 12 -18.93 -6.46 8.56
CA ALA A 12 -18.51 -6.43 7.16
C ALA A 12 -19.08 -5.20 6.43
N TYR A 13 -20.32 -4.81 6.73
CA TYR A 13 -20.92 -3.58 6.20
C TYR A 13 -20.14 -2.34 6.64
N GLU A 14 -19.83 -2.24 7.94
CA GLU A 14 -19.10 -1.09 8.48
C GLU A 14 -17.67 -1.00 7.90
N LYS A 15 -16.98 -2.13 7.70
CA LYS A 15 -15.68 -2.17 7.00
C LYS A 15 -15.77 -1.58 5.59
N LEU A 16 -16.78 -1.99 4.81
CA LEU A 16 -16.98 -1.46 3.45
C LEU A 16 -17.38 0.02 3.45
N ARG A 17 -18.17 0.45 4.45
CA ARG A 17 -18.59 1.84 4.62
C ARG A 17 -17.42 2.77 4.93
N GLN A 18 -16.48 2.33 5.77
CA GLN A 18 -15.30 3.13 6.15
C GLN A 18 -14.35 3.39 4.97
N VAL A 19 -14.20 2.43 4.06
CA VAL A 19 -13.28 2.54 2.91
C VAL A 19 -13.91 3.22 1.68
N LYS A 20 -15.21 3.54 1.75
CA LYS A 20 -15.99 4.16 0.69
C LYS A 20 -15.64 5.63 0.53
N ARG A 21 -15.33 6.04 -0.70
CA ARG A 21 -15.05 7.44 -1.04
C ARG A 21 -16.34 8.19 -1.41
N GLY A 22 -16.31 9.53 -1.30
CA GLY A 22 -17.45 10.37 -1.70
C GLY A 22 -17.82 10.16 -3.17
N GLY A 23 -19.10 9.87 -3.44
CA GLY A 23 -19.62 9.61 -4.79
C GLY A 23 -19.37 8.19 -5.34
N GLU A 24 -18.55 7.38 -4.67
CA GLU A 24 -18.33 5.96 -5.02
C GLU A 24 -19.62 5.16 -4.73
N SER A 25 -19.89 4.09 -5.47
CA SER A 25 -20.92 3.08 -5.19
C SER A 25 -20.35 1.91 -4.36
N PHE A 26 -21.20 1.14 -3.67
CA PHE A 26 -20.70 -0.05 -2.95
C PHE A 26 -20.14 -1.12 -3.88
N THR A 27 -20.65 -1.20 -5.12
CA THR A 27 -20.12 -2.11 -6.14
C THR A 27 -18.69 -1.76 -6.52
N GLU A 28 -18.36 -0.47 -6.63
CA GLU A 28 -16.99 -0.01 -6.91
C GLU A 28 -16.04 -0.31 -5.75
N VAL A 29 -16.50 -0.11 -4.51
CA VAL A 29 -15.73 -0.47 -3.30
C VAL A 29 -15.36 -1.95 -3.32
N VAL A 30 -16.35 -2.83 -3.55
CA VAL A 30 -16.12 -4.29 -3.57
C VAL A 30 -15.18 -4.69 -4.71
N ARG A 31 -15.28 -4.05 -5.88
CA ARG A 31 -14.40 -4.34 -7.04
C ARG A 31 -12.95 -3.91 -6.78
N ARG A 32 -12.73 -2.81 -6.06
CA ARG A 32 -11.40 -2.30 -5.70
C ARG A 32 -10.77 -3.01 -4.51
N ALA A 33 -11.59 -3.63 -3.65
CA ALA A 33 -11.09 -4.29 -2.45
C ALA A 33 -10.02 -5.32 -2.81
N VAL A 34 -8.79 -5.08 -2.34
CA VAL A 34 -7.71 -6.05 -2.39
C VAL A 34 -7.81 -6.86 -1.11
N TRP A 35 -8.28 -8.09 -1.25
CA TRP A 35 -8.32 -9.05 -0.15
C TRP A 35 -6.93 -9.68 -0.06
N LEU A 36 -6.10 -9.17 0.84
CA LEU A 36 -4.84 -9.83 1.17
C LEU A 36 -5.18 -11.04 2.03
N ASP A 37 -4.87 -12.25 1.56
CA ASP A 37 -5.14 -13.49 2.29
C ASP A 37 -4.40 -13.57 3.63
N ALA A 38 -3.36 -12.75 3.81
CA ALA A 38 -2.62 -12.61 5.05
C ALA A 38 -2.25 -11.13 5.29
N PRO A 39 -2.16 -10.68 6.56
CA PRO A 39 -1.60 -9.37 6.88
C PRO A 39 -0.16 -9.27 6.34
N ALA A 40 0.22 -8.10 5.84
CA ALA A 40 1.59 -7.85 5.44
C ALA A 40 2.49 -7.96 6.68
N THR A 41 3.32 -8.99 6.75
CA THR A 41 4.29 -9.20 7.84
C THR A 41 5.65 -8.65 7.44
N GLY A 42 6.45 -8.26 8.44
CA GLY A 42 7.84 -7.85 8.20
C GLY A 42 8.67 -8.97 7.56
N GLU A 43 8.39 -10.22 7.91
CA GLU A 43 9.00 -11.40 7.27
C GLU A 43 8.64 -11.49 5.77
N GLY A 44 7.37 -11.32 5.43
CA GLY A 44 6.93 -11.32 4.02
C GLY A 44 7.56 -10.18 3.21
N LEU A 45 7.72 -9.01 3.84
CA LEU A 45 8.42 -7.88 3.23
C LEU A 45 9.91 -8.18 2.99
N LEU A 46 10.60 -8.76 3.98
CA LEU A 46 12.01 -9.12 3.86
C LEU A 46 12.22 -10.13 2.72
N GLN A 47 11.38 -11.16 2.66
CA GLN A 47 11.46 -12.18 1.62
C GLN A 47 11.19 -11.60 0.22
N HIS A 48 10.28 -10.64 0.10
CA HIS A 48 10.05 -9.92 -1.15
C HIS A 48 11.32 -9.20 -1.64
N PHE A 49 12.04 -8.51 -0.75
CA PHE A 49 13.30 -7.85 -1.11
C PHE A 49 14.42 -8.82 -1.46
N HIS A 50 14.53 -9.96 -0.77
CA HIS A 50 15.49 -11.00 -1.14
C HIS A 50 15.23 -11.62 -2.52
N ASN A 51 13.97 -11.69 -2.95
CA ASN A 51 13.57 -12.27 -4.24
C ASN A 51 13.61 -11.26 -5.41
N GLY A 52 14.33 -10.15 -5.28
CA GLY A 52 14.47 -9.13 -6.33
C GLY A 52 13.61 -7.88 -6.15
N GLY A 53 12.75 -7.85 -5.12
CA GLY A 53 12.24 -6.64 -4.49
C GLY A 53 11.68 -5.54 -5.39
N SER A 54 12.03 -4.29 -5.03
CA SER A 54 11.43 -3.04 -5.50
C SER A 54 11.61 -2.72 -6.99
N GLY A 55 12.33 -3.55 -7.75
CA GLY A 55 12.67 -3.28 -9.15
C GLY A 55 13.64 -2.11 -9.34
N ILE A 56 14.29 -1.64 -8.27
CA ILE A 56 15.31 -0.60 -8.31
C ILE A 56 16.65 -1.23 -8.66
N SER A 57 17.29 -0.74 -9.72
CA SER A 57 18.61 -1.25 -10.14
C SER A 57 19.71 -0.84 -9.16
N ASP A 58 20.74 -1.67 -9.01
CA ASP A 58 21.95 -1.35 -8.23
C ASP A 58 22.57 -0.01 -8.63
N LYS A 59 22.59 0.30 -9.94
CA LYS A 59 23.08 1.59 -10.45
C LYS A 59 22.36 2.79 -9.86
N TYR A 60 21.06 2.67 -9.60
CA TYR A 60 20.27 3.75 -8.99
C TYR A 60 20.61 3.86 -7.50
N LEU A 61 20.74 2.73 -6.81
CA LEU A 61 21.15 2.71 -5.39
C LEU A 61 22.54 3.34 -5.21
N ASP A 62 23.50 2.98 -6.07
CA ASP A 62 24.84 3.59 -6.10
C ASP A 62 24.79 5.11 -6.31
N ALA A 63 23.86 5.58 -7.14
CA ALA A 63 23.69 7.01 -7.40
C ALA A 63 23.11 7.76 -6.20
N VAL A 64 22.12 7.15 -5.52
CA VAL A 64 21.55 7.69 -4.28
C VAL A 64 22.60 7.74 -3.18
N GLU A 65 23.40 6.69 -3.02
CA GLU A 65 24.43 6.62 -1.99
C GLU A 65 25.55 7.66 -2.24
N LYS A 66 25.94 7.88 -3.50
CA LYS A 66 26.84 8.98 -3.87
C LYS A 66 26.26 10.36 -3.61
N ALA A 67 24.96 10.54 -3.85
CA ALA A 67 24.29 11.82 -3.56
C ALA A 67 24.25 12.09 -2.05
N ALA A 68 23.93 11.07 -1.24
CA ALA A 68 23.87 11.16 0.21
C ALA A 68 25.22 11.57 0.85
N GLN A 69 26.36 11.15 0.28
CA GLN A 69 27.68 11.58 0.75
C GLN A 69 27.91 13.10 0.67
N HIS A 70 27.17 13.79 -0.19
CA HIS A 70 27.28 15.23 -0.40
C HIS A 70 26.08 15.98 0.18
N ASP A 71 25.18 15.29 0.88
CA ASP A 71 24.00 15.89 1.50
C ASP A 71 24.41 16.61 2.79
N PRO A 72 24.39 17.95 2.83
CA PRO A 72 24.77 18.68 4.02
C PRO A 72 23.77 18.42 5.14
N ILE A 73 24.26 18.24 6.36
CA ILE A 73 23.39 18.17 7.53
C ILE A 73 22.70 19.54 7.66
N PRO A 74 21.36 19.60 7.69
CA PRO A 74 20.64 20.85 7.90
C PRO A 74 21.05 21.50 9.23
N ASP A 75 21.17 22.83 9.26
CA ASP A 75 21.50 23.58 10.49
C ASP A 75 20.44 23.35 11.59
N ASP A 76 19.19 23.12 11.20
CA ASP A 76 18.10 22.69 12.08
C ASP A 76 17.39 21.47 11.48
N PRO A 77 17.37 20.31 12.16
CA PRO A 77 16.69 19.11 11.67
C PRO A 77 15.15 19.19 11.73
N TRP A 78 14.57 20.23 12.35
CA TRP A 78 13.14 20.35 12.60
C TRP A 78 12.54 21.74 12.31
N ALA A 79 13.30 22.69 11.74
CA ALA A 79 12.78 24.01 11.35
C ALA A 79 11.80 23.96 10.17
#